data_AF-A0A1Y1MLF0-F1
#
_entry.id   AF-A0A1Y1MLF0-F1
#
_cell.length_a   1.000
_cell.length_b   1.000
_cell.length_c   1.000
_cell.angle_alpha   90.00
_cell.angle_beta   90.00
_cell.angle_gamma   90.00
#
_symmetry.space_group_name_H-M   'P 1'
#
loop_
_entity.id
_entity.type
_entity.pdbx_description
1 polymer ?
#
loop_
_entity_poly.entity_id
_entity_poly.type
_entity_poly.pdbx_seq_one_letter_code
_entity_poly.pdbx_strand_id
1 'polypeptide(L)'
;MEQYSGRFNNTLYNAISWLILIFYIIHYLFDVLVNALLRRMRFKEYIRIRLRRSLWYFGFYACGFLYCSATSWKNNIAFPNKYTFYILDLTEPISDHLIIGYALLTAFYASSFIWEMCQCSFSSFSYIFLTGFTAFTYYLRYIELVVLFTNTFSIVYVITELTRCLLCIIKPEGTTKLLMQSILLMLLSIFSVLYLWIIPLNFLLPLAQGFLNNSSSFIMIGLNVSLWGWLACEVYTSPLYRLILHQWYHRSNPNNVPECLGTTTECALFLPRDDIAYNLKIIRREIQERQDKVMALRKPKKKACILFQTLKCVAALNKKMKFRKQTDSNSDNNMVGVEAEESSPLMVDNENCNELTSLQ
;
A
#
# COMPACT_ATOMS: atom_id res chain seq x y z
N MET A 1 -17.64 32.53 -35.85
CA MET A 1 -17.56 32.13 -34.42
C MET A 1 -16.17 31.64 -34.01
N GLU A 2 -15.43 30.95 -34.87
CA GLU A 2 -14.14 30.28 -34.53
C GLU A 2 -13.06 31.19 -33.90
N GLN A 3 -12.96 32.47 -34.27
CA GLN A 3 -12.00 33.39 -33.64
C GLN A 3 -12.15 33.55 -32.13
N TYR A 4 -13.34 33.28 -31.56
CA TYR A 4 -13.56 33.35 -30.10
C TYR A 4 -13.18 32.05 -29.37
N SER A 5 -13.30 30.87 -29.99
CA SER A 5 -12.93 29.61 -29.33
C SER A 5 -11.42 29.49 -29.10
N GLY A 6 -10.61 29.95 -30.06
CA GLY A 6 -9.14 29.93 -29.94
C GLY A 6 -8.60 30.73 -28.75
N ARG A 7 -9.13 31.94 -28.51
CA ARG A 7 -8.73 32.75 -27.34
C ARG A 7 -9.21 32.14 -26.03
N PHE A 8 -10.44 31.65 -25.97
CA PHE A 8 -11.01 31.09 -24.74
C PHE A 8 -10.27 29.82 -24.29
N ASN A 9 -9.98 28.92 -25.24
CA ASN A 9 -9.24 27.68 -24.96
C ASN A 9 -7.82 27.96 -24.46
N ASN A 10 -7.08 28.90 -25.07
CA ASN A 10 -5.73 29.25 -24.63
C ASN A 10 -5.72 29.79 -23.18
N THR A 11 -6.71 30.61 -22.81
CA THR A 11 -6.86 31.10 -21.42
C THR A 11 -7.13 29.96 -20.45
N LEU A 12 -8.01 29.02 -20.80
CA LEU A 12 -8.35 27.87 -19.95
C LEU A 12 -7.17 26.89 -19.78
N TYR A 13 -6.42 26.57 -20.84
CA TYR A 13 -5.21 25.75 -20.73
C TYR A 13 -4.11 26.40 -19.90
N ASN A 14 -3.94 27.72 -20.03
CA ASN A 14 -3.01 28.50 -19.20
C ASN A 14 -3.45 28.44 -17.73
N ALA A 15 -4.74 28.68 -17.43
CA ALA A 15 -5.28 28.60 -16.07
C ALA A 15 -5.09 27.21 -15.45
N ILE A 16 -5.37 26.12 -16.18
CA ILE A 16 -5.15 24.75 -15.71
C ILE A 16 -3.66 24.51 -15.41
N SER A 17 -2.74 24.98 -16.26
CA SER A 17 -1.29 24.88 -16.02
C SER A 17 -0.85 25.58 -14.73
N TRP A 18 -1.33 26.80 -14.47
CA TRP A 18 -1.04 27.50 -13.22
C TRP A 18 -1.68 26.82 -12.00
N LEU A 19 -2.90 26.30 -12.13
CA LEU A 19 -3.55 25.53 -11.07
C LEU A 19 -2.79 24.25 -10.73
N ILE A 20 -2.22 23.54 -11.71
CA ILE A 20 -1.36 22.36 -11.48
C ILE A 20 -0.12 22.75 -10.66
N LEU A 21 0.56 23.85 -11.01
CA LEU A 21 1.71 24.36 -10.25
C LEU A 21 1.33 24.76 -8.81
N ILE A 22 0.17 25.41 -8.63
CA ILE A 22 -0.37 25.77 -7.32
C ILE A 22 -0.70 24.51 -6.50
N PHE A 23 -1.32 23.48 -7.11
CA PHE A 23 -1.57 22.20 -6.45
C PHE A 23 -0.28 21.52 -5.98
N TYR A 24 0.84 21.60 -6.72
CA TYR A 24 2.13 21.09 -6.25
C TYR A 24 2.66 21.84 -5.04
N ILE A 25 2.58 23.17 -5.03
CA ILE A 25 3.03 23.99 -3.90
C ILE A 25 2.18 23.67 -2.66
N ILE A 26 0.86 23.56 -2.81
CA ILE A 26 -0.07 23.19 -1.74
C ILE A 26 0.21 21.76 -1.24
N HIS A 27 0.40 20.79 -2.14
CA HIS A 27 0.75 19.41 -1.75
C HIS A 27 2.08 19.35 -1.01
N TYR A 28 3.11 20.06 -1.46
CA TYR A 28 4.41 20.11 -0.78
C TYR A 28 4.30 20.71 0.63
N LEU A 29 3.61 21.84 0.77
CA LEU A 29 3.37 22.48 2.07
C LEU A 29 2.55 21.58 3.01
N PHE A 30 1.50 20.94 2.49
CA PHE A 30 0.72 19.94 3.21
C PHE A 30 1.60 18.77 3.69
N ASP A 31 2.42 18.21 2.81
CA ASP A 31 3.29 17.08 3.11
C ASP A 31 4.29 17.41 4.23
N VAL A 32 4.88 18.61 4.22
CA VAL A 32 5.79 19.10 5.26
C VAL A 32 5.04 19.32 6.58
N LEU A 33 3.94 20.06 6.57
CA LEU A 33 3.18 20.43 7.78
C LEU A 33 2.55 19.21 8.46
N VAL A 34 1.89 18.34 7.70
CA VAL A 34 1.23 17.14 8.22
C VAL A 34 2.26 16.11 8.70
N ASN A 35 3.39 15.94 8.01
CA ASN A 35 4.49 15.10 8.51
C ASN A 35 5.06 15.65 9.83
N ALA A 36 5.30 16.96 9.94
CA ALA A 36 5.80 17.57 11.18
C ALA A 36 4.82 17.38 12.36
N LEU A 37 3.52 17.59 12.12
CA LEU A 37 2.45 17.37 13.10
C LEU A 37 2.35 15.89 13.52
N LEU A 38 2.43 14.95 12.57
CA LEU A 38 2.42 13.51 12.85
C LEU A 38 3.69 13.00 13.54
N ARG A 39 4.85 13.63 13.30
CA ARG A 39 6.09 13.41 14.07
C ARG A 39 5.91 13.88 15.52
N ARG A 40 5.32 15.07 15.74
CA ARG A 40 5.02 15.60 17.09
C ARG A 40 4.07 14.69 17.88
N MET A 41 3.07 14.11 17.21
CA MET A 41 2.17 13.10 17.78
C MET A 41 2.78 11.68 17.89
N ARG A 42 4.09 11.52 17.67
CA ARG A 42 4.86 10.27 17.83
C ARG A 42 4.37 9.08 16.98
N PHE A 43 3.67 9.33 15.87
CA PHE A 43 3.25 8.26 14.97
C PHE A 43 4.45 7.59 14.28
N LYS A 44 4.39 6.25 14.18
CA LYS A 44 5.38 5.42 13.47
C LYS A 44 5.41 5.79 11.97
N GLU A 45 6.59 5.79 11.37
CA GLU A 45 6.84 6.21 9.97
C GLU A 45 5.78 5.74 8.96
N TYR A 46 5.51 4.42 8.93
CA TYR A 46 4.56 3.81 8.00
C TYR A 46 3.12 4.33 8.17
N ILE A 47 2.73 4.64 9.42
CA ILE A 47 1.42 5.24 9.72
C ILE A 47 1.42 6.69 9.25
N ARG A 48 2.54 7.44 9.42
CA ARG A 48 2.65 8.81 8.91
C ARG A 48 2.50 8.86 7.39
N ILE A 49 3.16 7.96 6.66
CA ILE A 49 3.10 7.90 5.20
C ILE A 49 1.68 7.56 4.73
N ARG A 50 1.07 6.51 5.28
CA ARG A 50 -0.32 6.11 4.97
C ARG A 50 -1.32 7.24 5.27
N LEU A 51 -1.31 7.77 6.50
CA LEU A 51 -2.26 8.77 6.95
C LEU A 51 -2.10 10.10 6.21
N ARG A 52 -0.87 10.52 5.86
CA ARG A 52 -0.62 11.72 5.06
C ARG A 52 -1.23 11.61 3.66
N ARG A 53 -0.99 10.49 2.96
CA ARG A 53 -1.58 10.20 1.64
C ARG A 53 -3.12 10.15 1.73
N SER A 54 -3.68 9.48 2.74
CA SER A 54 -5.14 9.41 2.93
C SER A 54 -5.78 10.74 3.29
N LEU A 55 -5.15 11.57 4.13
CA LEU A 55 -5.67 12.91 4.47
C LEU A 55 -5.66 13.85 3.26
N TRP A 56 -4.68 13.75 2.36
CA TRP A 56 -4.66 14.53 1.12
C TRP A 56 -5.86 14.18 0.23
N TYR A 57 -6.02 12.90 -0.08
CA TYR A 57 -7.13 12.44 -0.94
C TYR A 57 -8.50 12.63 -0.26
N PHE A 58 -8.62 12.42 1.05
CA PHE A 58 -9.82 12.76 1.80
C PHE A 58 -10.18 14.24 1.65
N GLY A 59 -9.21 15.14 1.88
CA GLY A 59 -9.42 16.58 1.76
C GLY A 59 -9.89 16.98 0.37
N PHE A 60 -9.24 16.49 -0.68
CA PHE A 60 -9.68 16.78 -2.04
C PHE A 60 -11.07 16.20 -2.35
N TYR A 61 -11.30 14.90 -2.15
CA TYR A 61 -12.57 14.29 -2.52
C TYR A 61 -13.75 14.81 -1.68
N ALA A 62 -13.51 15.24 -0.44
CA ALA A 62 -14.52 15.95 0.35
C ALA A 62 -14.86 17.33 -0.23
N CYS A 63 -13.84 18.13 -0.59
CA CYS A 63 -14.05 19.43 -1.25
C CYS A 63 -14.71 19.28 -2.62
N GLY A 64 -14.30 18.30 -3.43
CA GLY A 64 -14.89 17.98 -4.73
C GLY A 64 -16.34 17.50 -4.61
N PHE A 65 -16.65 16.61 -3.67
CA PHE A 65 -18.01 16.18 -3.37
C PHE A 65 -18.91 17.35 -2.94
N LEU A 66 -18.45 18.19 -2.01
CA LEU A 66 -19.21 19.36 -1.54
C LEU A 66 -19.44 20.38 -2.67
N TYR A 67 -18.41 20.68 -3.47
CA TYR A 67 -18.53 21.56 -4.63
C TYR A 67 -19.52 21.01 -5.67
N CYS A 68 -19.38 19.73 -6.05
CA CYS A 68 -20.23 19.14 -7.06
C CYS A 68 -21.68 18.97 -6.58
N SER A 69 -21.90 18.56 -5.33
CA SER A 69 -23.25 18.51 -4.74
C SER A 69 -23.91 19.89 -4.68
N ALA A 70 -23.18 20.93 -4.26
CA ALA A 70 -23.70 22.30 -4.24
C ALA A 70 -24.01 22.83 -5.66
N THR A 71 -23.18 22.46 -6.65
CA THR A 71 -23.37 22.85 -8.05
C THR A 71 -24.57 22.14 -8.68
N SER A 72 -24.68 20.81 -8.51
CA SER A 72 -25.84 20.03 -8.94
C SER A 72 -27.14 20.49 -8.30
N TRP A 73 -27.12 20.84 -7.01
CA TRP A 73 -28.30 21.40 -6.33
C TRP A 73 -28.67 22.79 -6.86
N LYS A 74 -27.70 23.73 -6.95
CA LYS A 74 -27.96 25.11 -7.40
C LYS A 74 -28.49 25.17 -8.83
N ASN A 75 -27.97 24.32 -9.71
CA ASN A 75 -28.32 24.31 -11.14
C ASN A 75 -29.41 23.26 -11.48
N ASN A 76 -29.98 22.57 -10.49
CA ASN A 76 -30.95 21.47 -10.66
C ASN A 76 -30.49 20.37 -11.65
N ILE A 77 -29.20 20.05 -11.66
CA ILE A 77 -28.61 19.08 -12.58
C ILE A 77 -29.11 17.67 -12.21
N ALA A 78 -30.12 17.19 -12.94
CA ALA A 78 -30.66 15.86 -12.77
C ALA A 78 -29.68 14.77 -13.26
N PHE A 79 -29.79 13.55 -12.72
CA PHE A 79 -29.12 12.40 -13.33
C PHE A 79 -29.64 12.19 -14.76
N PRO A 80 -28.77 11.86 -15.72
CA PRO A 80 -29.18 11.64 -17.10
C PRO A 80 -30.18 10.48 -17.18
N ASN A 81 -31.39 10.79 -17.64
CA ASN A 81 -32.36 9.77 -17.98
C ASN A 81 -31.92 9.06 -19.28
N LYS A 82 -32.36 7.81 -19.49
CA LYS A 82 -31.92 6.94 -20.60
C LYS A 82 -32.12 7.52 -22.02
N TYR A 83 -32.85 8.63 -22.15
CA TYR A 83 -33.22 9.25 -23.42
C TYR A 83 -32.81 10.73 -23.55
N THR A 84 -32.22 11.36 -22.51
CA THR A 84 -32.00 12.83 -22.49
C THR A 84 -30.56 13.27 -22.75
N PHE A 85 -29.62 12.36 -23.01
CA PHE A 85 -28.24 12.72 -23.41
C PHE A 85 -28.13 13.45 -24.77
N TYR A 86 -29.22 13.53 -25.55
CA TYR A 86 -29.21 14.01 -26.93
C TYR A 86 -29.37 15.53 -27.08
N ILE A 87 -29.88 16.23 -26.06
CA ILE A 87 -30.14 17.67 -26.11
C ILE A 87 -29.81 18.30 -24.74
N LEU A 88 -28.55 18.65 -24.53
CA LEU A 88 -28.23 19.84 -23.73
C LEU A 88 -28.37 21.03 -24.68
N ASP A 89 -29.18 22.02 -24.32
CA ASP A 89 -29.48 23.14 -25.20
C ASP A 89 -28.22 24.01 -25.39
N LEU A 90 -27.65 24.05 -26.61
CA LEU A 90 -26.37 24.72 -26.90
C LEU A 90 -26.47 26.27 -26.87
N THR A 91 -27.62 26.78 -26.43
CA THR A 91 -28.06 28.17 -26.50
C THR A 91 -27.71 28.97 -25.24
N GLU A 92 -27.62 28.34 -24.06
CA GLU A 92 -27.28 29.05 -22.82
C GLU A 92 -25.76 29.19 -22.59
N PRO A 93 -25.29 30.34 -22.09
CA PRO A 93 -23.88 30.53 -21.74
C PRO A 93 -23.51 29.78 -20.46
N ILE A 94 -22.48 28.94 -20.54
CA ILE A 94 -21.95 28.18 -19.39
C ILE A 94 -21.51 29.15 -18.28
N SER A 95 -22.05 28.97 -17.07
CA SER A 95 -21.72 29.82 -15.91
C SER A 95 -20.23 29.75 -15.53
N ASP A 96 -19.59 30.91 -15.36
CA ASP A 96 -18.16 31.03 -15.01
C ASP A 96 -17.74 30.17 -13.81
N HIS A 97 -18.57 30.07 -12.78
CA HIS A 97 -18.30 29.24 -11.60
C HIS A 97 -18.12 27.75 -11.94
N LEU A 98 -18.86 27.26 -12.94
CA LEU A 98 -18.82 25.88 -13.40
C LEU A 98 -17.56 25.62 -14.26
N ILE A 99 -17.11 26.64 -15.00
CA ILE A 99 -15.83 26.62 -15.73
C ILE A 99 -14.64 26.62 -14.76
N ILE A 100 -14.68 27.46 -13.71
CA ILE A 100 -13.64 27.51 -12.66
C ILE A 100 -13.55 26.17 -11.90
N GLY A 101 -14.69 25.60 -11.50
CA GLY A 101 -14.73 24.28 -10.86
C GLY A 101 -14.22 23.17 -11.77
N TYR A 102 -14.63 23.15 -13.04
CA TYR A 102 -14.09 22.23 -14.03
C TYR A 102 -12.56 22.34 -14.18
N ALA A 103 -12.01 23.56 -14.23
CA ALA A 103 -10.57 23.78 -14.31
C ALA A 103 -9.84 23.27 -13.05
N LEU A 104 -10.42 23.47 -11.85
CA LEU A 104 -9.89 22.94 -10.58
C LEU A 104 -9.90 21.41 -10.54
N LEU A 105 -11.01 20.76 -10.95
CA LEU A 105 -11.10 19.29 -11.03
C LEU A 105 -10.07 18.73 -12.02
N THR A 106 -9.97 19.33 -13.22
CA THR A 106 -9.03 18.91 -14.26
C THR A 106 -7.57 19.07 -13.81
N ALA A 107 -7.23 20.20 -13.18
CA ALA A 107 -5.89 20.43 -12.63
C ALA A 107 -5.55 19.45 -11.49
N PHE A 108 -6.51 19.09 -10.64
CA PHE A 108 -6.31 18.06 -9.63
C PHE A 108 -6.05 16.67 -10.25
N TYR A 109 -6.86 16.22 -11.21
CA TYR A 109 -6.65 14.91 -11.84
C TYR A 109 -5.31 14.85 -12.56
N ALA A 110 -4.91 15.91 -13.26
CA ALA A 110 -3.61 16.00 -13.93
C ALA A 110 -2.43 15.98 -12.93
N SER A 111 -2.50 16.75 -11.83
CA SER A 111 -1.45 16.76 -10.80
C SER A 111 -1.35 15.42 -10.06
N SER A 112 -2.49 14.76 -9.79
CA SER A 112 -2.57 13.43 -9.17
C SER A 112 -2.02 12.33 -10.07
N PHE A 113 -2.29 12.39 -11.38
CA PHE A 113 -1.69 11.48 -12.37
C PHE A 113 -0.16 11.53 -12.29
N ILE A 114 0.43 12.71 -12.44
CA ILE A 114 1.89 12.89 -12.44
C ILE A 114 2.47 12.48 -11.08
N TRP A 115 1.81 12.80 -9.96
CA TRP A 115 2.26 12.42 -8.62
C TRP A 115 2.27 10.89 -8.39
N GLU A 116 1.23 10.18 -8.82
CA GLU A 116 1.17 8.71 -8.75
C GLU A 116 2.13 8.04 -9.74
N MET A 117 2.41 8.66 -10.91
CA MET A 117 3.47 8.23 -11.82
C MET A 117 4.86 8.32 -11.18
N CYS A 118 5.15 9.40 -10.43
CA CYS A 118 6.39 9.52 -9.65
C CYS A 118 6.50 8.48 -8.51
N GLN A 119 5.40 7.86 -8.11
CA GLN A 119 5.36 6.73 -7.17
C GLN A 119 5.25 5.36 -7.86
N CYS A 120 5.35 5.31 -9.20
CA CYS A 120 5.15 4.12 -10.03
C CYS A 120 3.84 3.34 -9.73
N SER A 121 2.80 4.03 -9.24
CA SER A 121 1.57 3.39 -8.81
C SER A 121 0.61 3.18 -9.97
N PHE A 122 0.02 1.99 -10.10
CA PHE A 122 -1.02 1.70 -11.10
C PHE A 122 -2.25 2.63 -10.99
N SER A 123 -2.49 3.24 -9.82
CA SER A 123 -3.53 4.27 -9.65
C SER A 123 -3.34 5.50 -10.55
N SER A 124 -2.13 5.75 -11.09
CA SER A 124 -1.92 6.81 -12.09
C SER A 124 -2.80 6.64 -13.32
N PHE A 125 -3.07 5.40 -13.75
CA PHE A 125 -3.91 5.13 -14.92
C PHE A 125 -5.37 5.57 -14.70
N SER A 126 -5.91 5.50 -13.48
CA SER A 126 -7.21 6.09 -13.16
C SER A 126 -7.20 7.61 -13.39
N TYR A 127 -6.17 8.30 -12.90
CA TYR A 127 -6.07 9.75 -13.02
C TYR A 127 -5.81 10.26 -14.45
N ILE A 128 -5.05 9.56 -15.30
CA ILE A 128 -4.92 9.95 -16.72
C ILE A 128 -6.24 9.76 -17.46
N PHE A 129 -7.00 8.69 -17.16
CA PHE A 129 -8.33 8.48 -17.75
C PHE A 129 -9.35 9.51 -17.26
N LEU A 130 -9.32 9.92 -15.98
CA LEU A 130 -10.13 11.06 -15.49
C LEU A 130 -9.78 12.37 -16.20
N THR A 131 -8.48 12.65 -16.38
CA THR A 131 -8.01 13.87 -17.07
C THR A 131 -8.40 13.87 -18.56
N GLY A 132 -8.34 12.71 -19.22
CA GLY A 132 -8.84 12.51 -20.58
C GLY A 132 -10.35 12.70 -20.67
N PHE A 133 -11.12 12.08 -19.76
CA PHE A 133 -12.56 12.25 -19.67
C PHE A 133 -12.96 13.72 -19.52
N THR A 134 -12.33 14.48 -18.61
CA THR A 134 -12.59 15.93 -18.48
C THR A 134 -12.28 16.68 -19.78
N ALA A 135 -11.12 16.44 -20.40
CA ALA A 135 -10.75 17.12 -21.63
C ALA A 135 -11.75 16.85 -22.78
N PHE A 136 -12.23 15.61 -22.91
CA PHE A 136 -13.23 15.25 -23.92
C PHE A 136 -14.62 15.83 -23.61
N THR A 137 -15.09 15.84 -22.35
CA THR A 137 -16.37 16.49 -22.02
C THR A 137 -16.35 17.99 -22.26
N TYR A 138 -15.24 18.69 -21.99
CA TYR A 138 -15.10 20.12 -22.28
C TYR A 138 -15.19 20.41 -23.79
N TYR A 139 -14.52 19.61 -24.63
CA TYR A 139 -14.64 19.75 -26.09
C TYR A 139 -16.08 19.54 -26.58
N LEU A 140 -16.79 18.57 -25.99
CA LEU A 140 -18.21 18.29 -26.26
C LEU A 140 -19.19 19.24 -25.55
N ARG A 141 -18.69 20.17 -24.71
CA ARG A 141 -19.46 21.05 -23.80
C ARG A 141 -20.32 20.33 -22.74
N TYR A 142 -20.15 19.02 -22.55
CA TYR A 142 -20.85 18.22 -21.53
C TYR A 142 -20.23 18.40 -20.13
N ILE A 143 -20.03 19.64 -19.68
CA ILE A 143 -19.27 19.93 -18.45
C ILE A 143 -20.06 19.50 -17.20
N GLU A 144 -21.39 19.57 -17.23
CA GLU A 144 -22.26 19.06 -16.15
C GLU A 144 -22.09 17.57 -15.88
N LEU A 145 -21.74 16.79 -16.91
CA LEU A 145 -21.47 15.36 -16.79
C LEU A 145 -20.26 15.11 -15.87
N VAL A 146 -19.25 15.97 -15.91
CA VAL A 146 -18.09 15.92 -14.99
C VAL A 146 -18.54 16.17 -13.55
N VAL A 147 -19.43 17.14 -13.34
CA VAL A 147 -19.96 17.47 -12.01
C VAL A 147 -20.71 16.27 -11.42
N LEU A 148 -21.68 15.73 -12.16
CA LEU A 148 -22.46 14.54 -11.75
C LEU A 148 -21.58 13.31 -11.51
N PHE A 149 -20.67 13.01 -12.43
CA PHE A 149 -19.79 11.86 -12.36
C PHE A 149 -18.84 11.96 -11.16
N THR A 150 -18.17 13.10 -11.01
CA THR A 150 -17.31 13.40 -9.86
C THR A 150 -18.08 13.27 -8.55
N ASN A 151 -19.30 13.81 -8.47
CA ASN A 151 -20.13 13.70 -7.28
C ASN A 151 -20.42 12.24 -6.92
N THR A 152 -20.77 11.44 -7.93
CA THR A 152 -21.15 10.02 -7.80
C THR A 152 -20.01 9.17 -7.24
N PHE A 153 -18.79 9.29 -7.78
CA PHE A 153 -17.65 8.47 -7.31
C PHE A 153 -16.93 9.05 -6.08
N SER A 154 -16.95 10.38 -5.88
CA SER A 154 -16.30 11.01 -4.72
C SER A 154 -16.88 10.56 -3.38
N ILE A 155 -18.17 10.22 -3.31
CA ILE A 155 -18.79 9.63 -2.10
C ILE A 155 -17.99 8.40 -1.63
N VAL A 156 -17.66 7.49 -2.55
CA VAL A 156 -16.94 6.25 -2.21
C VAL A 156 -15.51 6.55 -1.78
N TYR A 157 -14.86 7.52 -2.42
CA TYR A 157 -13.52 7.95 -2.05
C TYR A 157 -13.47 8.63 -0.67
N VAL A 158 -14.43 9.51 -0.35
CA VAL A 158 -14.55 10.14 0.97
C VAL A 158 -14.71 9.08 2.06
N ILE A 159 -15.61 8.10 1.86
CA ILE A 159 -15.82 7.00 2.82
C ILE A 159 -14.58 6.09 2.90
N THR A 160 -13.91 5.81 1.78
CA THR A 160 -12.69 4.98 1.74
C THR A 160 -11.54 5.65 2.49
N GLU A 161 -11.26 6.92 2.23
CA GLU A 161 -10.15 7.63 2.88
C GLU A 161 -10.44 7.96 4.35
N LEU A 162 -11.70 8.25 4.70
CA LEU A 162 -12.12 8.33 6.11
C LEU A 162 -11.87 6.99 6.83
N THR A 163 -12.23 5.87 6.20
CA THR A 163 -11.98 4.52 6.75
C THR A 163 -10.48 4.21 6.88
N ARG A 164 -9.67 4.60 5.89
CA ARG A 164 -8.20 4.49 5.94
C ARG A 164 -7.60 5.33 7.07
N CYS A 165 -8.08 6.57 7.26
CA CYS A 165 -7.66 7.45 8.36
C CYS A 165 -8.02 6.85 9.73
N LEU A 166 -9.25 6.37 9.89
CA LEU A 166 -9.70 5.71 11.12
C LEU A 166 -8.85 4.48 11.47
N LEU A 167 -8.53 3.61 10.49
CA LEU A 167 -7.68 2.42 10.72
C LEU A 167 -6.23 2.81 11.08
N CYS A 168 -5.71 3.93 10.56
CA CYS A 168 -4.38 4.42 10.94
C CYS A 168 -4.32 4.96 12.39
N ILE A 169 -5.45 5.38 12.96
CA ILE A 169 -5.53 5.99 14.29
C ILE A 169 -5.99 4.99 15.36
N ILE A 170 -7.00 4.18 15.06
CA ILE A 170 -7.66 3.25 15.99
C ILE A 170 -7.03 1.86 15.85
N LYS A 171 -6.49 1.32 16.95
CA LYS A 171 -6.09 -0.09 17.01
C LYS A 171 -7.34 -0.99 17.03
N PRO A 172 -7.48 -1.98 16.12
CA PRO A 172 -8.66 -2.85 16.06
C PRO A 172 -8.62 -3.94 17.14
N GLU A 173 -8.98 -3.56 18.36
CA GLU A 173 -9.06 -4.41 19.55
C GLU A 173 -10.52 -4.53 20.05
N GLY A 174 -10.97 -5.74 20.40
CA GLY A 174 -12.33 -5.99 20.91
C GLY A 174 -13.46 -5.49 20.00
N THR A 175 -14.35 -4.67 20.56
CA THR A 175 -15.51 -4.08 19.85
C THR A 175 -15.10 -3.18 18.67
N THR A 176 -13.96 -2.49 18.75
CA THR A 176 -13.49 -1.63 17.66
C THR A 176 -13.15 -2.44 16.40
N LYS A 177 -12.72 -3.69 16.54
CA LYS A 177 -12.49 -4.61 15.41
C LYS A 177 -13.80 -4.92 14.67
N LEU A 178 -14.88 -5.17 15.40
CA LEU A 178 -16.20 -5.42 14.81
C LEU A 178 -16.74 -4.17 14.09
N LEU A 179 -16.56 -2.99 14.68
CA LEU A 179 -16.93 -1.70 14.07
C LEU A 179 -16.13 -1.42 12.79
N MET A 180 -14.81 -1.67 12.77
CA MET A 180 -14.02 -1.52 11.54
C MET A 180 -14.37 -2.56 10.48
N GLN A 181 -14.84 -3.76 10.87
CA GLN A 181 -15.34 -4.77 9.94
C GLN A 181 -16.72 -4.41 9.36
N SER A 182 -17.64 -3.84 10.15
CA SER A 182 -18.95 -3.40 9.64
C SER A 182 -18.83 -2.17 8.73
N ILE A 183 -17.94 -1.22 9.05
CA ILE A 183 -17.61 -0.09 8.15
C ILE A 183 -17.01 -0.61 6.83
N LEU A 184 -16.09 -1.59 6.87
CA LEU A 184 -15.55 -2.18 5.63
C LEU A 184 -16.63 -2.90 4.81
N LEU A 185 -17.54 -3.64 5.45
CA LEU A 185 -18.66 -4.30 4.76
C LEU A 185 -19.60 -3.28 4.09
N MET A 186 -19.91 -2.18 4.78
CA MET A 186 -20.71 -1.07 4.24
C MET A 186 -19.99 -0.37 3.08
N LEU A 187 -18.67 -0.15 3.18
CA LEU A 187 -17.88 0.40 2.07
C LEU A 187 -17.89 -0.54 0.85
N LEU A 188 -17.79 -1.85 1.06
CA LEU A 188 -17.81 -2.84 -0.01
C LEU A 188 -19.18 -2.93 -0.70
N SER A 189 -20.29 -2.81 0.04
CA SER A 189 -21.63 -2.79 -0.57
C SER A 189 -21.88 -1.47 -1.33
N ILE A 190 -21.50 -0.32 -0.76
CA ILE A 190 -21.56 0.98 -1.43
C ILE A 190 -20.72 0.98 -2.72
N PHE A 191 -19.48 0.47 -2.66
CA PHE A 191 -18.62 0.30 -3.84
C PHE A 191 -19.30 -0.60 -4.89
N SER A 192 -19.82 -1.76 -4.49
CA SER A 192 -20.46 -2.71 -5.41
C SER A 192 -21.68 -2.11 -6.12
N VAL A 193 -22.53 -1.37 -5.40
CA VAL A 193 -23.71 -0.70 -5.98
C VAL A 193 -23.30 0.43 -6.92
N LEU A 194 -22.34 1.28 -6.53
CA LEU A 194 -21.93 2.42 -7.35
C LEU A 194 -21.16 2.00 -8.61
N TYR A 195 -20.17 1.12 -8.49
CA TYR A 195 -19.28 0.75 -9.60
C TYR A 195 -19.83 -0.35 -10.52
N LEU A 196 -20.71 -1.24 -10.04
CA LEU A 196 -21.29 -2.30 -10.88
C LEU A 196 -22.69 -1.97 -11.44
N TRP A 197 -23.42 -1.03 -10.82
CA TRP A 197 -24.78 -0.69 -11.24
C TRP A 197 -24.95 0.78 -11.61
N ILE A 198 -24.75 1.72 -10.67
CA ILE A 198 -25.09 3.14 -10.89
C ILE A 198 -24.23 3.76 -12.00
N ILE A 199 -22.90 3.58 -11.95
CA ILE A 199 -21.99 4.15 -12.96
C ILE A 199 -22.20 3.50 -14.34
N PRO A 200 -22.25 2.16 -14.48
CA PRO A 200 -22.55 1.52 -15.76
C PRO A 200 -23.90 1.92 -16.38
N LEU A 201 -24.97 2.01 -15.58
CA LEU A 201 -26.32 2.29 -16.09
C LEU A 201 -26.58 3.77 -16.41
N ASN A 202 -26.00 4.70 -15.64
CA ASN A 202 -26.26 6.14 -15.80
C ASN A 202 -25.23 6.87 -16.65
N PHE A 203 -23.99 6.36 -16.76
CA PHE A 203 -22.92 7.04 -17.50
C PHE A 203 -22.45 6.22 -18.71
N LEU A 204 -21.99 4.97 -18.52
CA LEU A 204 -21.40 4.20 -19.62
C LEU A 204 -22.42 3.77 -20.68
N LEU A 205 -23.56 3.18 -20.27
CA LEU A 205 -24.55 2.67 -21.22
C LEU A 205 -25.18 3.78 -22.09
N PRO A 206 -25.58 4.95 -21.56
CA PRO A 206 -26.09 6.04 -22.39
C PRO A 206 -25.04 6.65 -23.32
N LEU A 207 -23.77 6.75 -22.91
CA LEU A 207 -22.69 7.25 -23.77
C LEU A 207 -22.30 6.26 -24.87
N ALA A 208 -22.42 4.96 -24.60
CA ALA A 208 -22.27 3.91 -25.61
C ALA A 208 -23.42 3.93 -26.63
N GLN A 209 -24.66 4.16 -26.17
CA GLN A 209 -25.82 4.35 -27.07
C GLN A 209 -25.68 5.62 -27.90
N GLY A 210 -25.20 6.73 -27.32
CA GLY A 210 -24.89 7.95 -28.06
C GLY A 210 -23.83 7.75 -29.15
N PHE A 211 -22.82 6.91 -28.89
CA PHE A 211 -21.81 6.52 -29.89
C PHE A 211 -22.38 5.62 -31.02
N LEU A 212 -23.34 4.75 -30.72
CA LEU A 212 -23.99 3.90 -31.72
C LEU A 212 -24.96 4.69 -32.63
N ASN A 213 -25.60 5.73 -32.09
CA ASN A 213 -26.65 6.48 -32.79
C ASN A 213 -26.11 7.72 -33.54
N ASN A 214 -25.11 8.43 -33.00
CA ASN A 214 -24.48 9.57 -33.67
C ASN A 214 -23.13 9.20 -34.28
N SER A 215 -22.84 9.72 -35.47
CA SER A 215 -21.69 9.35 -36.30
C SER A 215 -20.33 9.63 -35.63
N SER A 216 -19.76 8.57 -35.03
CA SER A 216 -18.33 8.18 -35.03
C SER A 216 -17.27 9.25 -34.77
N SER A 217 -17.64 10.35 -34.11
CA SER A 217 -16.72 11.43 -33.77
C SER A 217 -15.62 10.94 -32.83
N PHE A 218 -14.35 11.12 -33.21
CA PHE A 218 -13.19 10.64 -32.45
C PHE A 218 -13.20 11.05 -30.97
N ILE A 219 -13.72 12.25 -30.67
CA ILE A 219 -13.89 12.76 -29.31
C ILE A 219 -14.89 11.91 -28.47
N MET A 220 -15.99 11.43 -29.06
CA MET A 220 -16.95 10.53 -28.38
C MET A 220 -16.37 9.13 -28.14
N ILE A 221 -15.48 8.66 -29.03
CA ILE A 221 -14.72 7.42 -28.82
C ILE A 221 -13.74 7.62 -27.66
N GLY A 222 -12.96 8.70 -27.67
CA GLY A 222 -12.04 9.06 -26.59
C GLY A 222 -12.73 9.20 -25.22
N LEU A 223 -13.91 9.82 -25.18
CA LEU A 223 -14.75 9.93 -23.99
C LEU A 223 -15.15 8.55 -23.43
N ASN A 224 -15.68 7.66 -24.28
CA ASN A 224 -16.08 6.32 -23.88
C ASN A 224 -14.86 5.48 -23.42
N VAL A 225 -13.77 5.49 -24.18
CA VAL A 225 -12.52 4.78 -23.83
C VAL A 225 -11.95 5.28 -22.50
N SER A 226 -12.05 6.59 -22.23
CA SER A 226 -11.61 7.16 -20.94
C SER A 226 -12.44 6.63 -19.77
N LEU A 227 -13.77 6.61 -19.88
CA LEU A 227 -14.62 6.10 -18.79
C LEU A 227 -14.49 4.58 -18.59
N TRP A 228 -14.37 3.80 -19.67
CA TRP A 228 -14.14 2.35 -19.57
C TRP A 228 -12.75 2.02 -19.00
N GLY A 229 -11.71 2.73 -19.43
CA GLY A 229 -10.35 2.60 -18.90
C GLY A 229 -10.29 2.97 -17.42
N TRP A 230 -10.92 4.08 -17.03
CA TRP A 230 -11.07 4.48 -15.64
C TRP A 230 -11.78 3.39 -14.81
N LEU A 231 -12.94 2.90 -15.26
CA LEU A 231 -13.69 1.88 -14.51
C LEU A 231 -12.86 0.60 -14.32
N ALA A 232 -12.13 0.17 -15.35
CA ALA A 232 -11.23 -0.98 -15.24
C ALA A 232 -10.12 -0.75 -14.21
N CYS A 233 -9.50 0.43 -14.19
CA CYS A 233 -8.49 0.80 -13.19
C CYS A 233 -9.06 0.88 -11.77
N GLU A 234 -10.27 1.42 -11.58
CA GLU A 234 -10.95 1.48 -10.29
C GLU A 234 -11.31 0.09 -9.77
N VAL A 235 -11.91 -0.77 -10.61
CA VAL A 235 -12.25 -2.15 -10.24
C VAL A 235 -10.98 -2.94 -9.88
N TYR A 236 -9.90 -2.80 -10.65
CA TYR A 236 -8.62 -3.44 -10.35
C TYR A 236 -7.95 -2.91 -9.07
N THR A 237 -8.01 -1.60 -8.81
CA THR A 237 -7.41 -1.02 -7.59
C THR A 237 -8.33 -1.11 -6.36
N SER A 238 -9.58 -1.57 -6.51
CA SER A 238 -10.63 -1.57 -5.49
C SER A 238 -10.30 -2.38 -4.22
N PRO A 239 -10.90 -2.02 -3.06
CA PRO A 239 -10.84 -2.85 -1.86
C PRO A 239 -11.46 -4.25 -2.04
N LEU A 240 -12.46 -4.36 -2.92
CA LEU A 240 -13.17 -5.60 -3.21
C LEU A 240 -12.26 -6.60 -3.95
N TYR A 241 -11.59 -6.15 -5.02
CA TYR A 241 -10.66 -6.99 -5.77
C TYR A 241 -9.46 -7.44 -4.92
N ARG A 242 -8.89 -6.53 -4.11
CA ARG A 242 -7.83 -6.85 -3.14
C ARG A 242 -8.27 -7.90 -2.11
N LEU A 243 -9.51 -7.82 -1.62
CA LEU A 243 -10.05 -8.79 -0.68
C LEU A 243 -10.23 -10.17 -1.32
N ILE A 244 -10.74 -10.23 -2.55
CA ILE A 244 -10.84 -11.49 -3.33
C ILE A 244 -9.45 -12.10 -3.57
N LEU A 245 -8.47 -11.31 -4.01
CA LEU A 245 -7.09 -11.77 -4.18
C LEU A 245 -6.51 -12.31 -2.87
N HIS A 246 -6.64 -11.56 -1.77
CA HIS A 246 -6.16 -11.98 -0.46
C HIS A 246 -6.79 -13.31 0.00
N GLN A 247 -8.10 -13.50 -0.20
CA GLN A 247 -8.77 -14.77 0.08
C GLN A 247 -8.26 -15.91 -0.81
N TRP A 248 -8.06 -15.66 -2.10
CA TRP A 248 -7.57 -16.66 -3.05
C TRP A 248 -6.14 -17.11 -2.73
N TYR A 249 -5.21 -16.16 -2.52
CA TYR A 249 -3.82 -16.46 -2.15
C TYR A 249 -3.71 -17.24 -0.83
N HIS A 250 -4.44 -16.84 0.22
CA HIS A 250 -4.42 -17.59 1.49
C HIS A 250 -5.11 -18.97 1.40
N ARG A 251 -6.11 -19.13 0.53
CA ARG A 251 -6.73 -20.44 0.26
C ARG A 251 -5.77 -21.39 -0.48
N SER A 252 -4.94 -20.86 -1.39
CA SER A 252 -4.00 -21.64 -2.18
C SER A 252 -2.65 -21.90 -1.50
N ASN A 253 -2.19 -21.04 -0.59
CA ASN A 253 -0.85 -21.16 0.00
C ASN A 253 -0.75 -20.65 1.45
N PRO A 254 -1.40 -21.33 2.43
CA PRO A 254 -1.60 -20.81 3.79
C PRO A 254 -0.30 -20.50 4.57
N ASN A 255 0.81 -21.18 4.25
CA ASN A 255 2.06 -21.11 5.02
C ASN A 255 3.12 -20.16 4.41
N ASN A 256 2.98 -19.75 3.14
CA ASN A 256 4.06 -19.11 2.35
C ASN A 256 3.62 -17.78 1.70
N VAL A 257 2.99 -16.86 2.46
CA VAL A 257 2.63 -15.52 1.97
C VAL A 257 3.50 -14.44 2.66
N PRO A 258 4.72 -14.15 2.16
CA PRO A 258 5.60 -13.14 2.76
C PRO A 258 5.06 -11.70 2.62
N GLU A 259 4.22 -11.44 1.62
CA GLU A 259 3.71 -10.11 1.24
C GLU A 259 2.44 -9.68 1.98
N CYS A 260 1.82 -10.57 2.77
CA CYS A 260 0.58 -10.25 3.48
C CYS A 260 0.84 -9.23 4.60
N LEU A 261 0.12 -8.11 4.57
CA LEU A 261 0.27 -7.00 5.54
C LEU A 261 -0.10 -7.40 6.97
N GLY A 262 -1.05 -8.33 7.14
CA GLY A 262 -1.63 -8.69 8.42
C GLY A 262 -3.09 -9.09 8.28
N THR A 263 -4.01 -8.25 8.79
CA THR A 263 -5.45 -8.55 8.75
C THR A 263 -6.05 -8.35 7.36
N THR A 264 -7.15 -9.08 7.09
CA THR A 264 -8.01 -8.89 5.90
C THR A 264 -8.36 -7.42 5.65
N THR A 265 -8.61 -6.65 6.71
CA THR A 265 -8.94 -5.22 6.66
C THR A 265 -7.78 -4.34 6.17
N GLU A 266 -6.53 -4.63 6.57
CA GLU A 266 -5.37 -3.89 6.07
C GLU A 266 -5.07 -4.22 4.61
N CYS A 267 -5.15 -5.51 4.24
CA CYS A 267 -4.95 -5.97 2.86
C CYS A 267 -5.99 -5.42 1.87
N ALA A 268 -7.25 -5.26 2.31
CA ALA A 268 -8.29 -4.66 1.48
C ALA A 268 -8.12 -3.13 1.32
N LEU A 269 -7.75 -2.42 2.39
CA LEU A 269 -7.74 -0.95 2.37
C LEU A 269 -6.43 -0.34 1.88
N PHE A 270 -5.28 -0.93 2.15
CA PHE A 270 -3.97 -0.35 1.84
C PHE A 270 -3.24 -1.03 0.68
N LEU A 271 -2.24 -0.36 0.13
CA LEU A 271 -1.22 -0.99 -0.72
C LEU A 271 -0.24 -1.80 0.15
N PRO A 272 0.44 -2.81 -0.43
CA PRO A 272 1.58 -3.48 0.18
C PRO A 272 2.61 -2.47 0.74
N ARG A 273 3.30 -2.87 1.81
CA ARG A 273 4.12 -1.95 2.61
C ARG A 273 5.54 -1.89 2.06
N ASP A 274 5.81 -0.91 1.21
CA ASP A 274 7.14 -0.70 0.62
C ASP A 274 7.99 0.31 1.43
N ASP A 275 8.11 0.10 2.76
CA ASP A 275 9.06 0.89 3.56
C ASP A 275 10.43 0.23 3.55
N ILE A 276 11.51 1.02 3.49
CA ILE A 276 12.90 0.57 3.71
C ILE A 276 13.01 -0.28 4.99
N ALA A 277 12.34 0.13 6.08
CA ALA A 277 12.34 -0.60 7.36
C ALA A 277 11.57 -1.94 7.35
N TYR A 278 10.64 -2.14 6.41
CA TYR A 278 9.94 -3.40 6.19
C TYR A 278 10.72 -4.30 5.24
N ASN A 279 11.28 -3.74 4.16
CA ASN A 279 12.12 -4.48 3.21
C ASN A 279 13.39 -5.00 3.88
N LEU A 280 14.04 -4.19 4.73
CA LEU A 280 15.14 -4.66 5.61
C LEU A 280 14.72 -5.77 6.58
N LYS A 281 13.44 -5.85 6.98
CA LYS A 281 12.93 -6.94 7.83
C LYS A 281 12.70 -8.22 7.01
N ILE A 282 12.22 -8.12 5.77
CA ILE A 282 12.13 -9.25 4.84
C ILE A 282 13.53 -9.80 4.55
N ILE A 283 14.47 -8.94 4.14
CA ILE A 283 15.86 -9.30 3.85
C ILE A 283 16.52 -9.97 5.06
N ARG A 284 16.31 -9.47 6.29
CA ARG A 284 16.79 -10.14 7.52
C ARG A 284 16.17 -11.53 7.73
N ARG A 285 14.87 -11.70 7.48
CA ARG A 285 14.21 -13.03 7.55
C ARG A 285 14.79 -13.97 6.51
N GLU A 286 14.95 -13.53 5.26
CA GLU A 286 15.56 -14.35 4.21
C GLU A 286 17.01 -14.75 4.53
N ILE A 287 17.82 -13.82 5.04
CA ILE A 287 19.19 -14.12 5.48
C ILE A 287 19.16 -15.16 6.60
N GLN A 288 18.26 -15.01 7.58
CA GLN A 288 18.11 -15.98 8.66
C GLN A 288 17.65 -17.35 8.14
N GLU A 289 16.64 -17.42 7.28
CA GLU A 289 16.20 -18.69 6.66
C GLU A 289 17.30 -19.35 5.83
N ARG A 290 18.10 -18.57 5.09
CA ARG A 290 19.26 -19.08 4.34
C ARG A 290 20.33 -19.61 5.31
N GLN A 291 20.58 -18.93 6.42
CA GLN A 291 21.48 -19.39 7.49
C GLN A 291 20.96 -20.68 8.17
N ASP A 292 19.68 -20.75 8.49
CA ASP A 292 19.05 -21.91 9.13
C ASP A 292 19.03 -23.13 8.18
N LYS A 293 18.75 -22.92 6.89
CA LYS A 293 18.88 -23.96 5.84
C LYS A 293 20.34 -24.45 5.73
N VAL A 294 21.33 -23.56 5.75
CA VAL A 294 22.76 -23.94 5.78
C VAL A 294 23.16 -24.64 7.09
N MET A 295 22.60 -24.26 8.24
CA MET A 295 22.85 -24.92 9.53
C MET A 295 22.18 -26.29 9.64
N ALA A 296 21.03 -26.50 9.00
CA ALA A 296 20.38 -27.80 8.90
C ALA A 296 21.12 -28.75 7.94
N LEU A 297 21.65 -28.24 6.82
CA LEU A 297 22.47 -29.01 5.87
C LEU A 297 23.86 -29.38 6.41
N ARG A 298 24.37 -28.66 7.42
CA ARG A 298 25.57 -29.05 8.17
C ARG A 298 25.26 -30.29 9.01
N LYS A 299 25.60 -31.48 8.48
CA LYS A 299 25.65 -32.76 9.24
C LYS A 299 26.26 -32.49 10.65
N PRO A 300 25.69 -33.02 11.74
CA PRO A 300 26.03 -32.63 13.12
C PRO A 300 27.38 -33.19 13.63
N LYS A 301 28.45 -33.01 12.85
CA LYS A 301 29.84 -33.22 13.31
C LYS A 301 30.06 -32.40 14.59
N LYS A 302 30.55 -33.09 15.62
CA LYS A 302 30.99 -32.58 16.93
C LYS A 302 29.94 -32.33 18.03
N LYS A 303 28.61 -32.36 17.85
CA LYS A 303 27.69 -32.25 19.03
C LYS A 303 27.91 -33.35 20.07
N ALA A 304 27.98 -34.62 19.63
CA ALA A 304 28.32 -35.74 20.51
C ALA A 304 29.78 -35.67 21.02
N CYS A 305 30.73 -35.22 20.18
CA CYS A 305 32.15 -35.13 20.56
C CYS A 305 32.41 -34.08 21.65
N ILE A 306 31.78 -32.89 21.55
CA ILE A 306 31.85 -31.84 22.56
C ILE A 306 31.23 -32.32 23.87
N LEU A 307 30.07 -32.98 23.83
CA LEU A 307 29.48 -33.63 25.01
C LEU A 307 30.45 -34.64 25.63
N PHE A 308 31.06 -35.51 24.84
CA PHE A 308 32.03 -36.52 25.32
C PHE A 308 33.29 -35.89 25.92
N GLN A 309 33.79 -34.79 25.34
CA GLN A 309 34.90 -34.00 25.89
C GLN A 309 34.51 -33.33 27.22
N THR A 310 33.34 -32.68 27.31
CA THR A 310 32.87 -32.11 28.59
C THR A 310 32.67 -33.19 29.65
N LEU A 311 32.18 -34.37 29.29
CA LEU A 311 31.94 -35.49 30.21
C LEU A 311 33.28 -36.09 30.69
N LYS A 312 34.29 -36.20 29.81
CA LYS A 312 35.67 -36.53 30.22
C LYS A 312 36.27 -35.48 31.17
N CYS A 313 36.08 -34.18 30.90
CA CYS A 313 36.57 -33.10 31.79
C CYS A 313 35.89 -33.13 33.16
N VAL A 314 34.57 -33.32 33.22
CA VAL A 314 33.82 -33.47 34.48
C VAL A 314 34.22 -34.73 35.23
N ALA A 315 34.44 -35.85 34.55
CA ALA A 315 34.95 -37.08 35.18
C ALA A 315 36.37 -36.89 35.75
N ALA A 316 37.26 -36.19 35.03
CA ALA A 316 38.60 -35.87 35.51
C ALA A 316 38.57 -34.92 36.72
N LEU A 317 37.72 -33.89 36.70
CA LEU A 317 37.47 -33.01 37.85
C LEU A 317 36.94 -33.79 39.06
N ASN A 318 35.94 -34.65 38.88
CA ASN A 318 35.41 -35.48 39.96
C ASN A 318 36.45 -36.47 40.52
N LYS A 319 37.34 -37.02 39.68
CA LYS A 319 38.46 -37.86 40.15
C LYS A 319 39.47 -37.02 40.96
N LYS A 320 39.83 -35.82 40.50
CA LYS A 320 40.75 -34.90 41.21
C LYS A 320 40.16 -34.36 42.52
N MET A 321 38.84 -34.13 42.56
CA MET A 321 38.08 -33.76 43.77
C MET A 321 38.01 -34.91 44.78
N LYS A 322 37.83 -36.16 44.33
CA LYS A 322 37.91 -37.34 45.21
C LYS A 322 39.31 -37.54 45.78
N PHE A 323 40.36 -37.37 44.97
CA PHE A 323 41.73 -37.43 45.47
C PHE A 323 42.01 -36.37 46.53
N ARG A 324 41.66 -35.10 46.31
CA ARG A 324 41.76 -34.07 47.36
C ARG A 324 41.04 -34.48 48.64
N LYS A 325 39.77 -34.89 48.56
CA LYS A 325 39.02 -35.36 49.74
C LYS A 325 39.62 -36.58 50.47
N GLN A 326 40.48 -37.37 49.82
CA GLN A 326 41.22 -38.47 50.46
C GLN A 326 42.59 -38.03 50.99
N THR A 327 43.20 -36.99 50.42
CA THR A 327 44.39 -36.34 50.99
C THR A 327 44.02 -35.57 52.25
N ASP A 328 42.99 -34.72 52.16
CA ASP A 328 42.46 -33.89 53.24
C ASP A 328 41.86 -34.71 54.40
N SER A 329 41.60 -36.02 54.20
CA SER A 329 41.12 -36.94 55.25
C SER A 329 42.20 -37.83 55.86
N ASN A 330 43.44 -37.78 55.36
CA ASN A 330 44.59 -38.53 55.89
C ASN A 330 45.67 -37.62 56.49
N SER A 331 45.56 -36.30 56.34
CA SER A 331 46.58 -35.31 56.73
C SER A 331 46.54 -34.88 58.21
N ASP A 332 46.06 -35.74 59.10
CA ASP A 332 45.89 -35.46 60.54
C ASP A 332 46.77 -36.37 61.45
N ASN A 333 47.81 -37.00 60.90
CA ASN A 333 48.82 -37.75 61.67
C ASN A 333 50.21 -37.70 61.01
N ASN A 334 51.08 -36.80 61.51
CA ASN A 334 52.54 -36.73 61.28
C ASN A 334 53.02 -36.48 59.82
N MET A 335 54.12 -35.78 59.53
CA MET A 335 54.98 -34.86 60.30
C MET A 335 55.76 -33.99 59.28
N VAL A 336 56.21 -32.79 59.68
CA VAL A 336 57.38 -32.03 59.14
C VAL A 336 57.65 -32.09 57.62
N GLY A 337 57.32 -30.99 56.89
CA GLY A 337 58.11 -30.58 55.71
C GLY A 337 59.46 -29.99 56.15
N VAL A 338 60.52 -29.88 55.34
CA VAL A 338 60.71 -29.29 54.00
C VAL A 338 62.08 -29.87 53.48
N GLU A 339 62.44 -30.10 52.21
CA GLU A 339 62.39 -29.30 50.96
C GLU A 339 62.64 -30.16 49.68
N ALA A 340 63.00 -29.50 48.56
CA ALA A 340 63.65 -30.00 47.31
C ALA A 340 62.79 -30.61 46.17
N GLU A 341 62.74 -29.88 45.04
CA GLU A 341 63.38 -30.18 43.72
C GLU A 341 63.72 -31.63 43.33
N GLU A 342 63.77 -32.03 42.05
CA GLU A 342 63.35 -31.49 40.74
C GLU A 342 63.41 -32.66 39.73
N SER A 343 62.55 -32.73 38.70
CA SER A 343 62.89 -33.28 37.36
C SER A 343 61.72 -33.35 36.38
N SER A 344 62.06 -33.24 35.09
CA SER A 344 61.28 -33.60 33.89
C SER A 344 62.22 -34.40 32.97
N PRO A 345 61.92 -34.69 31.68
CA PRO A 345 60.70 -35.18 31.03
C PRO A 345 60.96 -36.55 30.31
N LEU A 346 59.97 -37.10 29.59
CA LEU A 346 60.06 -38.00 28.40
C LEU A 346 58.60 -38.30 27.96
N MET A 347 58.11 -38.29 26.69
CA MET A 347 58.58 -38.84 25.40
C MET A 347 58.79 -40.37 25.42
N VAL A 348 58.31 -41.18 24.47
CA VAL A 348 57.59 -41.01 23.18
C VAL A 348 56.46 -42.09 23.11
N ASP A 349 55.69 -42.39 22.04
CA ASP A 349 55.69 -42.02 20.60
C ASP A 349 54.23 -41.94 20.04
N ASN A 350 54.05 -42.26 18.76
CA ASN A 350 52.80 -42.32 17.98
C ASN A 350 52.18 -43.73 17.97
N GLU A 351 50.89 -43.81 17.59
CA GLU A 351 50.45 -44.90 16.71
C GLU A 351 49.37 -44.43 15.70
N ASN A 352 49.70 -44.57 14.41
CA ASN A 352 48.86 -44.62 13.22
C ASN A 352 47.69 -43.63 13.04
N CYS A 353 47.97 -42.57 12.27
CA CYS A 353 47.01 -42.03 11.31
C CYS A 353 47.34 -42.58 9.91
N ASN A 354 46.35 -42.63 9.00
CA ASN A 354 46.31 -43.45 7.77
C ASN A 354 46.15 -44.96 8.07
N GLU A 355 45.54 -45.80 7.23
CA GLU A 355 45.04 -45.59 5.86
C GLU A 355 43.77 -46.43 5.58
N LEU A 356 43.29 -46.44 4.32
CA LEU A 356 42.08 -47.09 3.79
C LEU A 356 40.71 -46.53 4.29
N THR A 357 39.66 -46.43 3.47
CA THR A 357 39.50 -46.76 2.04
C THR A 357 39.10 -45.56 1.20
N SER A 358 39.69 -45.46 0.01
CA SER A 358 39.08 -44.82 -1.16
C SER A 358 38.67 -45.92 -2.15
N LEU A 359 37.38 -46.06 -2.48
CA LEU A 359 36.90 -46.76 -3.68
C LEU A 359 35.38 -46.56 -3.83
N GLN A 360 34.95 -46.30 -5.07
CA GLN A 360 33.57 -46.08 -5.55
C GLN A 360 32.86 -44.81 -5.02
#